data_AF-E3MDD0-F1
#
_entry.id   AF-E3MDD0-F1
#
_cell.length_a   1.000
_cell.length_b   1.000
_cell.length_c   1.000
_cell.angle_alpha   90.00
_cell.angle_beta   90.00
_cell.angle_gamma   90.00
#
_symmetry.space_group_name_H-M   'P 1'
#
loop_
_entity.id
_entity.type
_entity.pdbx_description
1 polymer ?
#
loop_
_entity_poly.entity_id
_entity_poly.type
_entity_poly.pdbx_seq_one_letter_code
_entity_poly.pdbx_strand_id
1 'polypeptide(L)'
;MKKYLEGKPNIHVGYEFSSNDRFPELPTKKLELIQEESIDADHPIIHTTADVIFQFNGQNKPMNGIEKLHTKKLTILNIGYKNVDAVKIIKDWIKNGRKIGTEYLLCFTFLQWIRWVLSDLKNEFDEFENDLEGINVRFLAREPRFLIPISPISKIIIYGTEIESEDGTVYQLVLKVVSTDE
;
A
#
# COMPACT_ATOMS: atom_id res chain seq x y z
N MET A 1 6.36 18.96 31.11
CA MET A 1 5.30 19.96 31.38
C MET A 1 3.98 19.42 30.86
N LYS A 2 2.98 19.26 31.74
CA LYS A 2 1.56 19.12 31.35
C LYS A 2 1.00 20.51 31.05
N LYS A 3 0.11 20.66 30.05
CA LYS A 3 -1.23 21.29 30.22
C LYS A 3 -2.04 21.50 28.92
N TYR A 4 -3.31 21.05 28.98
CA TYR A 4 -4.56 21.37 28.22
C TYR A 4 -4.59 20.99 26.72
N LEU A 5 -5.61 20.27 26.20
CA LEU A 5 -7.06 20.55 26.32
C LEU A 5 -7.93 19.27 26.47
N GLU A 6 -8.92 19.35 27.35
CA GLU A 6 -10.13 18.51 27.36
C GLU A 6 -11.19 19.10 26.42
N GLY A 7 -11.91 18.24 25.69
CA GLY A 7 -13.09 18.58 24.89
C GLY A 7 -13.50 17.44 23.96
N LYS A 8 -14.34 16.52 24.44
CA LYS A 8 -15.00 15.43 23.66
C LYS A 8 -16.13 15.98 22.76
N PRO A 9 -16.78 15.19 21.87
CA PRO A 9 -16.45 13.85 21.30
C PRO A 9 -16.46 13.86 19.75
N ASN A 10 -15.88 12.86 19.06
CA ASN A 10 -16.34 12.44 17.71
C ASN A 10 -15.79 11.04 17.31
N ILE A 11 -16.39 10.00 17.89
CA ILE A 11 -17.08 8.87 17.21
C ILE A 11 -16.42 8.38 15.89
N HIS A 12 -15.68 7.27 15.94
CA HIS A 12 -16.03 5.92 15.41
C HIS A 12 -15.41 5.61 14.02
N VAL A 13 -14.85 4.45 13.70
CA VAL A 13 -14.86 3.12 14.33
C VAL A 13 -13.44 2.54 14.21
N GLY A 14 -12.66 2.58 15.28
CA GLY A 14 -11.50 1.70 15.42
C GLY A 14 -11.99 0.39 16.03
N TYR A 15 -12.07 -0.68 15.25
CA TYR A 15 -12.20 -1.99 15.87
C TYR A 15 -10.81 -2.38 16.40
N GLU A 16 -10.58 -2.14 17.69
CA GLU A 16 -9.55 -2.84 18.45
C GLU A 16 -10.00 -4.30 18.58
N PHE A 17 -9.40 -5.19 17.80
CA PHE A 17 -9.58 -6.63 18.02
C PHE A 17 -8.52 -7.13 18.99
N SER A 18 -8.89 -7.25 20.26
CA SER A 18 -8.21 -8.16 21.18
C SER A 18 -8.54 -9.59 20.76
N SER A 19 -7.57 -10.51 20.90
CA SER A 19 -7.55 -11.87 20.36
C SER A 19 -8.60 -12.85 20.92
N ASN A 20 -9.75 -12.38 21.44
CA ASN A 20 -10.75 -13.24 22.07
C ASN A 20 -12.24 -12.89 21.90
N ASP A 21 -12.63 -11.91 21.07
CA ASP A 21 -14.06 -11.53 20.95
C ASP A 21 -14.76 -12.04 19.67
N ARG A 22 -15.98 -12.58 19.84
CA ARG A 22 -16.84 -13.09 18.76
C ARG A 22 -17.36 -11.92 17.89
N PHE A 23 -17.19 -12.05 16.57
CA PHE A 23 -17.52 -11.03 15.57
C PHE A 23 -19.03 -10.84 15.36
N PRO A 24 -19.58 -9.61 15.53
CA PRO A 24 -20.85 -9.24 14.90
C PRO A 24 -20.60 -8.91 13.41
N GLU A 25 -21.55 -9.28 12.56
CA GLU A 25 -21.49 -9.12 11.09
C GLU A 25 -21.18 -7.66 10.68
N LEU A 26 -19.99 -7.44 10.09
CA LEU A 26 -19.47 -6.12 9.72
C LEU A 26 -19.90 -5.68 8.30
N PRO A 27 -20.19 -4.39 8.06
CA PRO A 27 -20.58 -3.88 6.74
C PRO A 27 -19.37 -3.73 5.78
N THR A 28 -18.98 -4.86 5.18
CA THR A 28 -18.39 -5.15 3.83
C THR A 28 -17.69 -4.11 2.92
N LYS A 29 -17.40 -2.85 3.27
CA LYS A 29 -16.83 -1.89 2.28
C LYS A 29 -15.44 -1.32 2.57
N LYS A 30 -15.03 -1.13 3.82
CA LYS A 30 -13.72 -0.56 4.16
C LYS A 30 -13.26 -1.08 5.51
N LEU A 31 -12.01 -1.54 5.60
CA LEU A 31 -11.39 -1.98 6.86
C LEU A 31 -10.17 -1.10 7.14
N GLU A 32 -10.16 -0.42 8.28
CA GLU A 32 -9.02 0.38 8.73
C GLU A 32 -8.36 -0.32 9.92
N LEU A 33 -7.07 -0.62 9.80
CA LEU A 33 -6.27 -1.30 10.83
C LEU A 33 -5.10 -0.41 11.22
N ILE A 34 -5.09 0.00 12.49
CA ILE A 34 -3.99 0.76 13.08
C ILE A 34 -3.03 -0.23 13.71
N GLN A 35 -1.78 -0.21 13.26
CA GLN A 35 -0.79 -1.16 13.71
C GLN A 35 0.04 -0.59 14.88
N GLU A 36 -0.17 -1.15 16.08
CA GLU A 36 0.71 -0.96 17.25
C GLU A 36 1.65 -2.16 17.50
N GLU A 37 1.30 -3.37 17.01
CA GLU A 37 2.13 -4.60 17.03
C GLU A 37 2.05 -5.38 15.70
N SER A 38 2.83 -6.45 15.49
CA SER A 38 2.85 -7.20 14.22
C SER A 38 1.48 -7.82 13.88
N ILE A 39 0.83 -7.33 12.83
CA ILE A 39 -0.42 -7.91 12.30
C ILE A 39 -0.04 -8.99 11.28
N ASP A 40 -0.61 -10.19 11.44
CA ASP A 40 -0.60 -11.19 10.37
C ASP A 40 -1.60 -10.76 9.30
N ALA A 41 -1.07 -10.41 8.12
CA ALA A 41 -1.89 -10.03 6.98
C ALA A 41 -2.81 -11.16 6.51
N ASP A 42 -2.57 -12.42 6.89
CA ASP A 42 -3.35 -13.58 6.47
C ASP A 42 -4.65 -13.80 7.29
N HIS A 43 -5.18 -12.75 7.91
CA HIS A 43 -6.44 -12.84 8.65
C HIS A 43 -7.66 -12.91 7.70
N PRO A 44 -8.63 -13.84 7.89
CA PRO A 44 -9.77 -14.05 6.98
C PRO A 44 -10.60 -12.80 6.67
N ILE A 45 -10.64 -11.84 7.60
CA ILE A 45 -11.38 -10.59 7.44
C ILE A 45 -10.76 -9.62 6.41
N ILE A 46 -9.45 -9.72 6.19
CA ILE A 46 -8.74 -8.88 5.22
C ILE A 46 -9.04 -9.37 3.81
N HIS A 47 -9.12 -10.69 3.61
CA HIS A 47 -9.41 -11.32 2.32
C HIS A 47 -10.83 -11.05 1.81
N THR A 48 -11.78 -10.74 2.71
CA THR A 48 -13.18 -10.47 2.36
C THR A 48 -13.49 -9.00 2.14
N THR A 49 -12.51 -8.11 2.39
CA THR A 49 -12.71 -6.65 2.28
C THR A 49 -12.17 -6.14 0.94
N ALA A 50 -12.96 -5.31 0.24
CA ALA A 50 -12.59 -4.77 -1.07
C ALA A 50 -11.60 -3.60 -1.02
N ASP A 51 -11.61 -2.83 0.08
CA ASP A 51 -10.76 -1.67 0.33
C ASP A 51 -10.22 -1.73 1.76
N VAL A 52 -8.90 -1.84 1.89
CA VAL A 52 -8.23 -2.02 3.17
C VAL A 52 -7.21 -0.90 3.34
N ILE A 53 -7.26 -0.25 4.51
CA ILE A 53 -6.26 0.73 4.93
C ILE A 53 -5.50 0.18 6.12
N PHE A 54 -4.18 0.08 5.99
CA PHE A 54 -3.28 -0.12 7.12
C PHE A 54 -2.59 1.20 7.45
N GLN A 55 -2.46 1.52 8.72
CA GLN A 55 -1.71 2.67 9.18
C GLN A 55 -0.68 2.26 10.23
N PHE A 56 0.57 2.57 9.96
CA PHE A 56 1.67 2.41 10.91
C PHE A 56 1.69 3.58 11.91
N ASN A 57 1.69 3.28 13.21
CA ASN A 57 1.95 4.27 14.28
C ASN A 57 3.35 4.02 14.88
N GLY A 58 4.40 4.72 14.41
CA GLY A 58 5.76 4.67 14.99
C GLY A 58 6.81 3.83 14.25
N GLN A 59 7.92 3.50 14.93
CA GLN A 59 9.01 2.66 14.38
C GLN A 59 8.55 1.20 14.32
N ASN A 60 7.84 0.87 13.24
CA ASN A 60 7.16 -0.40 13.14
C ASN A 60 8.01 -1.49 12.49
N LYS A 61 7.85 -2.71 12.99
CA LYS A 61 8.47 -3.91 12.44
C LYS A 61 7.97 -4.16 11.01
N PRO A 62 8.77 -4.82 10.16
CA PRO A 62 8.33 -5.26 8.84
C PRO A 62 7.03 -6.05 8.92
N MET A 63 6.08 -5.75 8.03
CA MET A 63 4.83 -6.48 7.89
C MET A 63 5.01 -7.57 6.85
N ASN A 64 4.80 -8.82 7.26
CA ASN A 64 4.89 -9.98 6.39
C ASN A 64 3.50 -10.38 5.86
N GLY A 65 3.45 -10.98 4.67
CA GLY A 65 2.22 -11.54 4.12
C GLY A 65 1.36 -10.56 3.32
N ILE A 66 1.78 -9.30 3.15
CA ILE A 66 1.07 -8.32 2.30
C ILE A 66 0.93 -8.85 0.87
N GLU A 67 1.94 -9.58 0.38
CA GLU A 67 1.92 -10.20 -0.95
C GLU A 67 0.75 -11.18 -1.14
N LYS A 68 0.30 -11.83 -0.05
CA LYS A 68 -0.78 -12.82 -0.07
C LYS A 68 -2.17 -12.20 0.00
N LEU A 69 -2.27 -10.91 0.31
CA LEU A 69 -3.56 -10.24 0.41
C LEU A 69 -4.26 -10.23 -0.94
N HIS A 70 -5.52 -10.67 -0.99
CA HIS A 70 -6.32 -10.67 -2.23
C HIS A 70 -7.22 -9.44 -2.39
N THR A 71 -7.07 -8.41 -1.54
CA THR A 71 -7.85 -7.18 -1.64
C THR A 71 -7.64 -6.49 -3.00
N LYS A 72 -8.72 -5.88 -3.51
CA LYS A 72 -8.64 -5.10 -4.75
C LYS A 72 -7.93 -3.77 -4.52
N LYS A 73 -8.23 -3.11 -3.40
CA LYS A 73 -7.60 -1.84 -3.01
C LYS A 73 -6.91 -1.99 -1.66
N LEU A 74 -5.65 -1.59 -1.62
CA LEU A 74 -4.86 -1.56 -0.40
C LEU A 74 -4.18 -0.20 -0.30
N THR A 75 -4.39 0.50 0.81
CA THR A 75 -3.59 1.68 1.16
C THR A 75 -2.82 1.38 2.42
N ILE A 76 -1.50 1.61 2.42
CA ILE A 76 -0.68 1.49 3.62
C ILE A 76 -0.06 2.85 3.90
N LEU A 77 -0.41 3.44 5.04
CA LEU A 77 0.00 4.77 5.48
C LEU A 77 1.18 4.69 6.44
N ASN A 78 1.99 5.75 6.46
CA ASN A 78 3.13 5.95 7.36
C ASN A 78 4.20 4.84 7.27
N ILE A 79 4.46 4.33 6.08
CA ILE A 79 5.47 3.31 5.84
C ILE A 79 6.85 3.86 6.16
N GLY A 80 7.53 3.21 7.12
CA GLY A 80 8.94 3.40 7.43
C GLY A 80 9.88 2.63 6.48
N TYR A 81 11.18 2.83 6.65
CA TYR A 81 12.17 2.03 5.92
C TYR A 81 12.04 0.54 6.24
N LYS A 82 11.93 -0.32 5.21
CA LYS A 82 11.77 -1.79 5.29
C LYS A 82 10.47 -2.28 5.94
N ASN A 83 9.48 -1.42 6.16
CA ASN A 83 8.18 -1.84 6.67
C ASN A 83 7.43 -2.77 5.71
N VAL A 84 7.61 -2.55 4.40
CA VAL A 84 6.92 -3.27 3.33
C VAL A 84 7.94 -3.64 2.25
N ASP A 85 7.89 -4.90 1.79
CA ASP A 85 8.71 -5.40 0.69
C ASP A 85 7.91 -5.35 -0.63
N ALA A 86 8.07 -4.25 -1.38
CA ALA A 86 7.38 -4.05 -2.65
C ALA A 86 7.83 -5.06 -3.73
N VAL A 87 9.10 -5.44 -3.73
CA VAL A 87 9.66 -6.44 -4.66
C VAL A 87 8.94 -7.77 -4.48
N LYS A 88 8.75 -8.20 -3.23
CA LYS A 88 8.03 -9.45 -2.92
C LYS A 88 6.57 -9.41 -3.37
N ILE A 89 5.87 -8.29 -3.18
CA ILE A 89 4.49 -8.10 -3.66
C ILE A 89 4.42 -8.28 -5.18
N ILE A 90 5.31 -7.61 -5.91
CA ILE A 90 5.34 -7.66 -7.38
C ILE A 90 5.68 -9.07 -7.89
N LYS A 91 6.69 -9.73 -7.29
CA LYS A 91 7.04 -11.12 -7.64
C LYS A 91 5.87 -12.08 -7.43
N ASP A 92 5.11 -11.90 -6.35
CA ASP A 92 3.91 -12.71 -6.12
C ASP A 92 2.86 -12.47 -7.21
N TRP A 93 2.59 -11.21 -7.56
CA TRP A 93 1.63 -10.88 -8.62
C TRP A 93 2.05 -11.42 -9.98
N ILE A 94 3.34 -11.36 -10.32
CA ILE A 94 3.87 -11.95 -11.55
C ILE A 94 3.67 -13.47 -11.54
N LYS A 95 3.96 -14.14 -10.42
CA LYS A 95 3.89 -15.60 -10.30
C LYS A 95 2.47 -16.14 -10.30
N ASN A 96 1.57 -15.50 -9.55
CA ASN A 96 0.23 -16.02 -9.27
C ASN A 96 -0.85 -15.35 -10.13
N GLY A 97 -0.50 -14.32 -10.89
CA GLY A 97 -1.44 -13.44 -11.54
C GLY A 97 -2.09 -12.47 -10.54
N ARG A 98 -2.72 -11.44 -11.09
CA ARG A 98 -3.48 -10.48 -10.29
C ARG A 98 -4.66 -9.93 -11.07
N LYS A 99 -5.77 -9.66 -10.37
CA LYS A 99 -6.99 -9.15 -11.00
C LYS A 99 -6.76 -7.74 -11.55
N ILE A 100 -7.18 -7.49 -12.79
CA ILE A 100 -7.20 -6.16 -13.40
C ILE A 100 -8.00 -5.19 -12.51
N GLY A 101 -7.47 -3.98 -12.35
CA GLY A 101 -8.00 -2.96 -11.46
C GLY A 101 -7.63 -3.15 -9.98
N THR A 102 -6.71 -4.08 -9.66
CA THR A 102 -6.04 -4.10 -8.35
C THR A 102 -5.13 -2.89 -8.24
N GLU A 103 -5.16 -2.20 -7.10
CA GLU A 103 -4.39 -1.00 -6.84
C GLU A 103 -3.88 -0.98 -5.39
N TYR A 104 -2.55 -0.95 -5.23
CA TYR A 104 -1.88 -0.84 -3.95
C TYR A 104 -1.19 0.52 -3.88
N LEU A 105 -1.44 1.27 -2.80
CA LEU A 105 -0.90 2.59 -2.54
C LEU A 105 -0.04 2.52 -1.28
N LEU A 106 1.28 2.59 -1.46
CA LEU A 106 2.25 2.53 -0.37
C LEU A 106 2.74 3.94 -0.05
N CYS A 107 2.31 4.50 1.08
CA CYS A 107 2.53 5.89 1.46
C CYS A 107 3.63 6.02 2.50
N PHE A 108 4.66 6.79 2.15
CA PHE A 108 5.88 7.03 2.91
C PHE A 108 5.92 8.47 3.42
N THR A 109 6.41 8.63 4.64
CA THR A 109 6.59 9.96 5.27
C THR A 109 7.77 10.73 4.69
N PHE A 110 8.81 10.05 4.20
CA PHE A 110 10.02 10.70 3.70
C PHE A 110 10.40 10.25 2.29
N LEU A 111 10.80 11.22 1.46
CA LEU A 111 11.27 11.00 0.08
C LEU A 111 12.39 9.96 0.00
N GLN A 112 13.31 9.96 0.98
CA GLN A 112 14.44 9.04 0.99
C GLN A 112 13.99 7.57 1.11
N TRP A 113 12.88 7.31 1.79
CA TRP A 113 12.37 5.95 1.98
C TRP A 113 11.76 5.38 0.70
N ILE A 114 10.93 6.15 0.00
CA ILE A 114 10.39 5.73 -1.29
C ILE A 114 11.52 5.57 -2.33
N ARG A 115 12.54 6.43 -2.31
CA ARG A 115 13.72 6.31 -3.20
C ARG A 115 14.48 5.02 -3.01
N TRP A 116 14.63 4.56 -1.77
CA TRP A 116 15.25 3.26 -1.51
C TRP A 116 14.42 2.11 -2.08
N VAL A 117 13.10 2.15 -1.90
CA VAL A 117 12.21 1.14 -2.50
C VAL A 117 12.26 1.18 -4.03
N LEU A 118 12.24 2.36 -4.64
CA LEU A 118 12.39 2.52 -6.10
C LEU A 118 13.74 2.02 -6.61
N SER A 119 14.81 2.20 -5.85
CA SER A 119 16.12 1.63 -6.16
C SER A 119 16.12 0.10 -6.08
N ASP A 120 15.45 -0.48 -5.07
CA ASP A 120 15.30 -1.94 -4.96
C ASP A 120 14.49 -2.50 -6.15
N LEU A 121 13.44 -1.80 -6.56
CA LEU A 121 12.66 -2.14 -7.75
C LEU A 121 13.48 -2.04 -9.02
N LYS A 122 14.28 -0.98 -9.18
CA LYS A 122 15.17 -0.82 -10.34
C LYS A 122 16.19 -1.96 -10.42
N ASN A 123 16.79 -2.33 -9.29
CA ASN A 123 17.76 -3.43 -9.27
C ASN A 123 17.15 -4.79 -9.68
N GLU A 124 15.85 -4.98 -9.42
CA GLU A 124 15.17 -6.25 -9.72
C GLU A 124 14.47 -6.28 -11.08
N PHE A 125 13.98 -5.13 -11.56
CA PHE A 125 13.06 -5.03 -12.70
C PHE A 125 13.53 -4.00 -13.75
N ASP A 126 14.84 -3.74 -13.85
CA ASP A 126 15.42 -2.74 -14.76
C ASP A 126 14.97 -2.96 -16.22
N GLU A 127 14.81 -4.21 -16.65
CA GLU A 127 14.38 -4.56 -18.00
C GLU A 127 12.96 -4.09 -18.35
N PHE A 128 12.16 -3.72 -17.34
CA PHE A 128 10.78 -3.25 -17.48
C PHE A 128 10.65 -1.74 -17.26
N GLU A 129 11.76 -0.99 -17.20
CA GLU A 129 11.73 0.47 -17.10
C GLU A 129 10.96 1.09 -18.29
N ASN A 130 10.09 2.05 -18.00
CA ASN A 130 9.18 2.63 -18.98
C ASN A 130 8.79 4.05 -18.59
N ASP A 131 8.71 4.97 -19.56
CA ASP A 131 8.29 6.36 -19.28
C ASP A 131 6.81 6.53 -18.94
N LEU A 132 6.00 5.49 -19.14
CA LEU A 132 4.55 5.49 -18.94
C LEU A 132 3.86 6.60 -19.74
N GLU A 133 4.24 6.73 -21.01
CA GLU A 133 3.66 7.71 -21.93
C GLU A 133 2.12 7.62 -21.95
N GLY A 134 1.45 8.77 -21.90
CA GLY A 134 0.00 8.86 -21.86
C GLY A 134 -0.63 8.81 -20.46
N ILE A 135 0.13 8.46 -19.41
CA ILE A 135 -0.36 8.55 -18.03
C ILE A 135 -0.21 9.99 -17.51
N ASN A 136 -1.35 10.67 -17.32
CA ASN A 136 -1.40 12.04 -16.81
C ASN A 136 -1.40 12.09 -15.27
N VAL A 137 -0.23 11.86 -14.66
CA VAL A 137 -0.01 12.01 -13.21
C VAL A 137 1.29 12.77 -12.93
N ARG A 138 1.40 13.37 -11.75
CA ARG A 138 2.64 14.03 -11.31
C ARG A 138 3.62 13.00 -10.77
N PHE A 139 4.50 12.50 -11.63
CA PHE A 139 5.56 11.58 -11.22
C PHE A 139 6.60 12.24 -10.32
N LEU A 140 7.25 11.44 -9.46
CA LEU A 140 8.49 11.87 -8.81
C LEU A 140 9.58 12.05 -9.88
N ALA A 141 10.14 13.25 -9.93
CA ALA A 141 11.10 13.61 -10.96
C ALA A 141 12.38 12.77 -10.88
N ARG A 142 12.82 12.23 -12.02
CA ARG A 142 14.04 11.41 -12.18
C ARG A 142 14.02 10.07 -11.45
N GLU A 143 12.86 9.63 -10.98
CA GLU A 143 12.69 8.30 -10.42
C GLU A 143 12.27 7.29 -11.48
N PRO A 144 12.67 6.01 -11.35
CA PRO A 144 12.32 4.98 -12.30
C PRO A 144 10.81 4.68 -12.24
N ARG A 145 10.30 4.24 -13.38
CA ARG A 145 8.90 3.89 -13.62
C ARG A 145 8.90 2.57 -14.37
N PHE A 146 7.91 1.72 -14.12
CA PHE A 146 7.94 0.36 -14.66
C PHE A 146 6.60 -0.03 -15.27
N LEU A 147 6.69 -0.82 -16.33
CA LEU A 147 5.56 -1.48 -16.96
C LEU A 147 5.86 -2.98 -17.09
N ILE A 148 5.40 -3.77 -16.12
CA ILE A 148 5.76 -5.19 -16.01
C ILE A 148 4.62 -6.07 -16.52
N PRO A 149 4.79 -6.88 -17.57
CA PRO A 149 3.78 -7.85 -18.00
C PRO A 149 3.55 -8.93 -16.93
N ILE A 150 2.29 -9.23 -16.61
CA ILE A 150 1.91 -10.37 -15.75
C ILE A 150 1.33 -11.51 -16.58
N SER A 151 0.54 -11.16 -17.60
CA SER A 151 -0.12 -12.10 -18.50
C SER A 151 -0.32 -11.44 -19.87
N PRO A 152 -0.75 -12.18 -20.91
CA PRO A 152 -1.02 -11.58 -22.21
C PRO A 152 -2.02 -10.40 -22.17
N ILE A 153 -2.93 -10.40 -21.19
CA ILE A 153 -4.02 -9.41 -21.07
C ILE A 153 -3.80 -8.41 -19.94
N SER A 154 -2.70 -8.48 -19.18
CA SER A 154 -2.52 -7.61 -18.02
C SER A 154 -1.05 -7.26 -17.72
N LYS A 155 -0.83 -6.01 -17.30
CA LYS A 155 0.46 -5.44 -16.91
C LYS A 155 0.36 -4.70 -15.58
N ILE A 156 1.47 -4.60 -14.83
CA ILE A 156 1.61 -3.76 -13.63
C ILE A 156 2.23 -2.44 -14.06
N ILE A 157 1.56 -1.34 -13.73
CA ILE A 157 2.14 0.00 -13.75
C ILE A 157 2.67 0.30 -12.36
N ILE A 158 3.93 0.76 -12.30
CA ILE A 158 4.59 1.14 -11.06
C ILE A 158 5.23 2.51 -11.20
N TYR A 159 4.91 3.43 -10.29
CA TYR A 159 5.54 4.76 -10.24
C TYR A 159 5.47 5.39 -8.85
N GLY A 160 6.40 6.29 -8.57
CA GLY A 160 6.33 7.19 -7.42
C GLY A 160 5.60 8.49 -7.76
N THR A 161 4.81 9.01 -6.81
CA THR A 161 4.18 10.33 -6.87
C THR A 161 4.24 11.02 -5.49
N GLU A 162 3.91 12.30 -5.44
CA GLU A 162 3.78 13.08 -4.21
C GLU A 162 2.39 13.71 -4.13
N ILE A 163 1.82 13.68 -2.93
CA ILE A 163 0.50 14.22 -2.62
C ILE A 163 0.68 15.24 -1.51
N GLU A 164 0.16 16.45 -1.71
CA GLU A 164 0.09 17.45 -0.65
C GLU A 164 -1.06 17.10 0.29
N SER A 165 -0.79 17.06 1.59
CA SER A 165 -1.78 16.87 2.64
C SER A 165 -1.68 17.97 3.68
N GLU A 166 -2.67 18.09 4.57
CA GLU A 166 -2.68 19.09 5.65
C GLU A 166 -1.46 18.96 6.57
N ASP A 167 -0.96 17.73 6.77
CA ASP A 167 0.19 17.41 7.62
C ASP A 167 1.53 17.45 6.87
N GLY A 168 1.52 17.87 5.60
CA GLY A 168 2.70 17.96 4.73
C GLY A 168 2.66 17.01 3.54
N THR A 169 3.79 16.89 2.85
CA THR A 169 3.90 16.08 1.64
C THR A 169 4.00 14.58 1.97
N VAL A 170 3.14 13.78 1.37
CA VAL A 170 3.17 12.31 1.43
C VAL A 170 3.72 11.77 0.11
N TYR A 171 4.70 10.89 0.18
CA TYR A 171 5.26 10.22 -0.99
C TYR A 171 4.57 8.88 -1.18
N GLN A 172 4.09 8.58 -2.39
CA GLN A 172 3.30 7.38 -2.65
C GLN A 172 3.94 6.56 -3.77
N LEU A 173 4.19 5.27 -3.50
CA LEU A 173 4.45 4.28 -4.53
C LEU A 173 3.12 3.66 -4.95
N VAL A 174 2.79 3.78 -6.23
CA VAL A 174 1.58 3.22 -6.83
C VAL A 174 1.94 1.91 -7.52
N LEU A 175 1.19 0.85 -7.21
CA LEU A 175 1.24 -0.43 -7.94
C LEU A 175 -0.16 -0.71 -8.46
N LYS A 176 -0.33 -0.75 -9.78
CA LYS A 176 -1.66 -0.90 -10.38
C LYS A 176 -1.66 -1.92 -11.50
N VAL A 177 -2.60 -2.85 -11.46
CA VAL A 177 -2.80 -3.83 -12.52
C VAL A 177 -3.81 -3.30 -13.53
N VAL A 178 -3.40 -3.18 -14.78
CA VAL A 178 -4.23 -2.70 -15.90
C VAL A 178 -4.32 -3.72 -17.02
N SER A 179 -5.27 -3.51 -17.94
CA SER A 179 -5.35 -4.32 -19.16
C SER A 179 -4.15 -4.00 -20.09
N THR A 180 -3.74 -4.97 -20.91
CA THR A 180 -2.74 -4.70 -21.97
C THR A 180 -3.29 -3.77 -23.05
N ASP A 181 -4.61 -3.84 -23.30
CA ASP A 181 -5.33 -3.13 -24.38
C ASP A 181 -5.70 -1.68 -24.04
N GLU A 182 -5.39 -1.24 -22.82
CA GLU A 182 -5.49 0.17 -22.36
C GLU A 182 -4.13 0.87 -22.48
#